data_AF-A0A4U7KPD7-F1
#
_entry.id   AF-A0A4U7KPD7-F1
#
_cell.length_a   1.000
_cell.length_b   1.000
_cell.length_c   1.000
_cell.angle_alpha   90.00
_cell.angle_beta   90.00
_cell.angle_gamma   90.00
#
_symmetry.space_group_name_H-M   'P 1'
#
loop_
_entity.id
_entity.type
_entity.pdbx_description
1 polymer ?
#
loop_
_entity_poly.entity_id
_entity_poly.type
_entity_poly.pdbx_seq_one_letter_code
_entity_poly.pdbx_strand_id
1 'polypeptide(L)'
;MKKFSAQFLTLLLVLLTIGAFDFHTLLGHIHSSHGSVETSPWPSAYAAPVYAATGASTTRTPSRKPRVGIVVKSGSGSSLKTSTAPLNTITTGGSAFESPDGRVGMKVQLKRLEHNQDGNPLMLYQRHINRANSKLASILGRSGPTSAEMQQALERRKTSILARRELLATRGSQRASNPRQGYTTHPKSGGDMQRRFLSSIMDDLFGRTGLEGGSKAKSTLQQVASTGYSEVDLVASQSDNLTLASAPTAVQSLGLDIESNDIGYVATIKIGSQNQTFRMLIDSGSADTWVPSTGCGACGSTHTQLGGSTSDTYKSLSTSFTITYGTGDVSGHLVTDDVAIAGLALTNYTFAVTTQESADFAGDTVPFDGLMGLARSELSNAGQPTPIDALYNEGRVQAPVMGYHLGRVADGYNDGEVTFGGVDPAKYTGNITEIDNVSSKGFWEADIGAVTVGGKDLGLKGRTAILDTGTTLIVAPQEDADALHAKIQGSKSDGQGGYTIPCTTTSQVAFTFGGKVFPIDTRDMLFLPADSNNLEGDCVSSVSAGNVGQNNEWLVGATFLKNVYFATNTKANKIGLAKLNTTDTSAATTSKNNANSTIISSTSE
;
A
#
# COMPACT_ATOMS: atom_id res chain seq x y z
N MET A 1 26.94 16.48 30.98
CA MET A 1 26.93 17.91 30.60
C MET A 1 27.36 18.75 31.79
N LYS A 2 28.60 19.26 31.80
CA LYS A 2 29.11 20.13 32.87
C LYS A 2 28.72 21.59 32.59
N LYS A 3 28.27 22.31 33.61
CA LYS A 3 27.81 23.70 33.54
C LYS A 3 28.93 24.62 33.05
N PHE A 4 28.74 25.30 31.93
CA PHE A 4 29.61 26.41 31.53
C PHE A 4 29.30 27.63 32.40
N SER A 5 30.35 28.23 32.97
CA SER A 5 30.25 29.46 33.76
C SER A 5 29.81 30.63 32.87
N ALA A 6 28.97 31.52 33.41
CA ALA A 6 28.49 32.73 32.73
C ALA A 6 29.65 33.59 32.16
N GLN A 7 30.83 33.54 32.79
CA GLN A 7 32.04 34.23 32.34
C GLN A 7 32.56 33.73 30.98
N PHE A 8 32.35 32.45 30.64
CA PHE A 8 32.74 31.88 29.35
C PHE A 8 31.84 32.37 28.22
N LEU A 9 30.54 32.53 28.50
CA LEU A 9 29.57 33.04 27.53
C LEU A 9 29.79 34.53 27.24
N THR A 10 30.16 35.31 28.27
CA THR A 10 30.49 36.74 28.09
C THR A 10 31.77 36.92 27.27
N LEU A 11 32.81 36.09 27.49
CA LEU A 11 34.04 36.15 26.71
C LEU A 11 33.80 35.77 25.24
N LEU A 12 32.95 34.78 24.96
CA LEU A 12 32.59 34.35 23.60
C LEU A 12 31.81 35.44 22.84
N LEU A 13 30.87 36.11 23.52
CA LEU A 13 30.09 37.23 22.96
C LEU A 13 30.96 38.47 22.68
N VAL A 14 31.96 38.74 23.53
CA VAL A 14 32.93 39.81 23.29
C VAL A 14 33.79 39.46 22.07
N LEU A 15 34.31 38.23 21.96
CA LEU A 15 35.16 37.83 20.82
C LEU A 15 34.42 37.83 19.47
N LEU A 16 33.11 37.56 19.45
CA LEU A 16 32.27 37.64 18.25
C LEU A 16 31.99 39.08 17.80
N THR A 17 31.96 40.05 18.71
CA THR A 17 31.62 41.46 18.38
C THR A 17 32.81 42.26 17.84
N ILE A 18 34.04 41.84 18.14
CA ILE A 18 35.28 42.46 17.60
C ILE A 18 35.82 41.78 16.34
N GLY A 19 35.08 40.84 15.74
CA GLY A 19 35.46 40.20 14.47
C GLY A 19 36.78 39.43 14.50
N ALA A 20 37.25 39.08 15.70
CA ALA A 20 38.55 38.43 15.91
C ALA A 20 38.51 36.90 15.67
N PHE A 21 37.35 36.33 15.33
CA PHE A 21 37.17 34.89 15.12
C PHE A 21 36.15 34.57 14.01
N ASP A 22 36.57 33.75 13.05
CA ASP A 22 35.73 33.18 12.01
C ASP A 22 35.04 31.89 12.53
N PHE A 23 33.70 31.89 12.52
CA PHE A 23 32.85 30.81 13.00
C PHE A 23 33.02 29.51 12.19
N HIS A 24 33.52 29.58 10.95
CA HIS A 24 33.85 28.40 10.15
C HIS A 24 35.01 27.58 10.73
N THR A 25 35.99 28.24 11.37
CA THR A 25 37.16 27.57 11.95
C THR A 25 36.85 26.78 13.23
N LEU A 26 35.80 27.16 13.98
CA LEU A 26 35.41 26.47 15.22
C LEU A 26 34.64 25.16 14.93
N LEU A 27 33.89 25.10 13.83
CA LEU A 27 33.29 23.85 13.34
C LEU A 27 34.37 22.89 12.79
N GLY A 28 35.46 23.43 12.24
CA GLY A 28 36.61 22.64 11.75
C GLY A 28 37.50 22.02 12.83
N HIS A 29 37.48 22.52 14.08
CA HIS A 29 38.36 22.03 15.15
C HIS A 29 37.68 21.14 16.20
N ILE A 30 36.37 20.94 16.13
CA ILE A 30 35.66 19.91 16.92
C ILE A 30 35.74 18.52 16.23
N HIS A 31 36.28 18.44 15.01
CA HIS A 31 36.42 17.19 14.25
C HIS A 31 37.77 16.46 14.40
N SER A 32 38.67 16.84 15.31
CA SER A 32 39.97 16.15 15.47
C SER A 32 40.08 15.16 16.64
N SER A 33 38.96 14.82 17.30
CA SER A 33 38.92 13.68 18.22
C SER A 33 37.80 12.71 17.83
N HIS A 34 37.89 12.12 16.64
CA HIS A 34 36.93 11.11 16.20
C HIS A 34 37.55 9.73 16.33
N GLY A 35 37.23 9.06 17.45
CA GLY A 35 36.83 7.67 17.32
C GLY A 35 35.68 7.64 16.31
N SER A 36 35.70 6.66 15.40
CA SER A 36 34.71 6.49 14.34
C SER A 36 33.29 6.65 14.89
N VAL A 37 32.67 7.81 14.63
CA VAL A 37 31.22 7.92 14.74
C VAL A 37 30.70 7.07 13.59
N GLU A 38 30.29 5.85 13.88
CA GLU A 38 29.52 5.03 12.94
C GLU A 38 28.26 5.82 12.60
N THR A 39 28.28 6.54 11.48
CA THR A 39 27.09 7.15 10.93
C THR A 39 26.19 6.01 10.47
N SER A 40 25.03 5.84 11.12
CA SER A 40 23.98 4.91 10.69
C SER A 40 23.83 4.97 9.16
N PRO A 41 23.78 3.83 8.44
CA PRO A 41 23.49 3.82 7.01
C PRO A 41 22.05 4.28 6.70
N TRP A 42 21.25 4.49 7.74
CA TRP A 42 19.89 5.01 7.68
C TRP A 42 19.86 6.44 8.26
N PRO A 43 20.15 7.48 7.45
CA PRO A 43 19.94 8.85 7.88
C PRO A 43 18.45 9.09 8.08
N SER A 44 18.08 9.74 9.18
CA SER A 44 16.69 10.10 9.42
C SER A 44 16.30 11.29 8.56
N ALA A 45 15.15 11.19 7.89
CA ALA A 45 14.46 12.35 7.37
C ALA A 45 13.95 13.20 8.55
N TYR A 46 14.01 14.52 8.40
CA TYR A 46 13.50 15.44 9.41
C TYR A 46 11.96 15.40 9.45
N ALA A 47 11.37 15.65 10.61
CA ALA A 47 9.92 15.78 10.72
C ALA A 47 9.41 16.88 9.77
N ALA A 48 8.33 16.58 9.05
CA ALA A 48 7.67 17.55 8.19
C ALA A 48 7.20 18.75 9.03
N PRO A 49 7.45 20.00 8.59
CA PRO A 49 6.90 21.16 9.27
C PRO A 49 5.39 21.07 9.28
N VAL A 50 4.77 21.14 10.47
CA VAL A 50 3.33 21.30 10.61
C VAL A 50 3.01 22.68 10.04
N TYR A 51 2.53 22.74 8.80
CA TYR A 51 2.12 24.00 8.19
C TYR A 51 0.90 24.54 8.94
N ALA A 52 1.15 25.38 9.94
CA ALA A 52 0.17 26.33 10.43
C ALA A 52 -0.04 27.36 9.32
N ALA A 53 -1.25 27.43 8.78
CA ALA A 53 -1.59 28.44 7.77
C ALA A 53 -1.33 29.86 8.32
N THR A 54 -0.27 30.51 7.83
CA THR A 54 0.08 31.93 8.04
C THR A 54 0.55 32.46 6.69
N GLY A 55 0.14 33.59 6.08
CA GLY A 55 -0.79 34.71 6.34
C GLY A 55 -1.13 35.33 4.94
N ALA A 56 -1.87 36.43 4.72
CA ALA A 56 -2.36 37.54 5.54
C ALA A 56 -3.51 38.27 4.79
N SER A 57 -4.51 38.78 5.53
CA SER A 57 -5.01 40.18 5.44
C SER A 57 -6.16 40.36 6.41
N THR A 58 -6.02 41.34 7.29
CA THR A 58 -6.94 41.75 8.35
C THR A 58 -8.17 42.45 7.80
N THR A 59 -9.32 41.76 7.75
CA THR A 59 -10.63 42.35 8.05
C THR A 59 -11.47 41.33 8.82
N ARG A 60 -11.91 41.72 10.02
CA ARG A 60 -12.58 40.85 10.99
C ARG A 60 -14.08 40.77 10.64
N THR A 61 -14.48 39.74 9.91
CA THR A 61 -15.89 39.37 9.70
C THR A 61 -16.10 37.96 10.26
N PRO A 62 -17.14 37.69 11.09
CA PRO A 62 -17.31 36.39 11.69
C PRO A 62 -17.63 35.35 10.61
N SER A 63 -16.65 34.47 10.34
CA SER A 63 -16.81 33.31 9.46
C SER A 63 -17.90 32.38 10.02
N ARG A 64 -19.06 32.40 9.39
CA ARG A 64 -20.05 31.31 9.50
C ARG A 64 -19.54 30.16 8.63
N LYS A 65 -19.08 29.10 9.27
CA LYS A 65 -18.71 27.83 8.61
C LYS A 65 -19.87 27.34 7.71
N PRO A 66 -19.62 26.87 6.48
CA PRO A 66 -20.65 26.24 5.67
C PRO A 66 -21.07 24.92 6.34
N ARG A 67 -22.38 24.72 6.49
CA ARG A 67 -22.97 23.49 7.06
C ARG A 67 -23.47 22.62 5.91
N VAL A 68 -22.83 21.49 5.69
CA VAL A 68 -23.34 20.45 4.77
C VAL A 68 -24.39 19.63 5.54
N GLY A 69 -25.58 19.48 4.95
CA GLY A 69 -26.66 18.66 5.51
C GLY A 69 -27.33 17.88 4.39
N ILE A 70 -27.63 16.61 4.64
CA ILE A 70 -28.30 15.72 3.69
C ILE A 70 -29.80 16.05 3.69
N VAL A 71 -30.35 16.38 2.51
CA VAL A 71 -31.80 16.49 2.29
C VAL A 71 -32.27 15.24 1.54
N VAL A 72 -33.05 14.39 2.22
CA VAL A 72 -33.71 13.24 1.58
C VAL A 72 -35.13 13.66 1.18
N LYS A 73 -35.44 13.66 -0.11
CA LYS A 73 -36.81 13.87 -0.61
C LYS A 73 -37.31 12.57 -1.24
N SER A 74 -38.40 12.03 -0.71
CA SER A 74 -39.09 10.84 -1.24
C SER A 74 -39.87 11.20 -2.50
N GLY A 75 -39.55 10.56 -3.64
CA GLY A 75 -40.28 10.73 -4.90
C GLY A 75 -41.30 9.61 -5.13
N SER A 76 -42.59 9.94 -5.06
CA SER A 76 -43.71 9.18 -5.62
C SER A 76 -43.97 9.62 -7.06
N GLY A 77 -44.20 8.69 -7.99
CA GLY A 77 -44.27 8.96 -9.44
C GLY A 77 -45.60 9.55 -9.96
N SER A 78 -45.56 10.12 -11.17
CA SER A 78 -46.57 9.99 -12.24
C SER A 78 -46.28 10.85 -13.49
N SER A 79 -46.42 10.22 -14.67
CA SER A 79 -47.01 10.66 -15.95
C SER A 79 -46.46 11.81 -16.84
N LEU A 80 -46.39 11.49 -18.15
CA LEU A 80 -46.03 12.24 -19.37
C LEU A 80 -46.77 13.59 -19.64
N LYS A 81 -46.12 14.53 -20.37
CA LYS A 81 -46.46 14.97 -21.76
C LYS A 81 -45.50 16.02 -22.36
N THR A 82 -45.54 16.06 -23.69
CA THR A 82 -44.71 16.65 -24.78
C THR A 82 -44.75 18.18 -25.00
N SER A 83 -43.66 18.78 -25.54
CA SER A 83 -43.69 19.88 -26.56
C SER A 83 -42.28 20.17 -27.16
N THR A 84 -42.27 20.79 -28.35
CA THR A 84 -41.25 20.76 -29.43
C THR A 84 -40.46 22.07 -29.67
N ALA A 85 -39.12 21.93 -29.86
CA ALA A 85 -38.17 22.67 -30.75
C ALA A 85 -37.81 24.17 -30.51
N PRO A 86 -36.72 24.71 -31.11
CA PRO A 86 -35.30 24.37 -30.92
C PRO A 86 -34.43 25.64 -30.63
N LEU A 87 -33.25 25.52 -29.99
CA LEU A 87 -32.17 26.52 -30.16
C LEU A 87 -30.80 25.95 -29.75
N ASN A 88 -29.82 26.16 -30.63
CA ASN A 88 -28.40 25.83 -30.44
C ASN A 88 -27.79 26.57 -29.24
N THR A 89 -27.11 25.84 -28.35
CA THR A 89 -25.84 26.28 -27.75
C THR A 89 -25.14 25.08 -27.10
N ILE A 90 -23.92 24.79 -27.56
CA ILE A 90 -22.99 23.88 -26.90
C ILE A 90 -22.43 24.65 -25.70
N THR A 91 -22.65 24.14 -24.48
CA THR A 91 -21.88 24.53 -23.29
C THR A 91 -21.45 23.29 -22.52
N THR A 92 -20.13 23.16 -22.44
CA THR A 92 -19.34 22.38 -21.49
C THR A 92 -19.77 22.64 -20.05
N GLY A 93 -19.82 21.60 -19.21
CA GLY A 93 -19.78 21.76 -17.75
C GLY A 93 -20.65 20.78 -16.97
N GLY A 94 -20.00 19.85 -16.27
CA GLY A 94 -20.57 19.30 -15.04
C GLY A 94 -20.77 20.47 -14.07
N SER A 95 -22.01 20.91 -13.88
CA SER A 95 -22.32 22.01 -12.96
C SER A 95 -22.94 21.45 -11.69
N ALA A 96 -22.15 21.56 -10.62
CA ALA A 96 -22.66 21.87 -9.29
C ALA A 96 -23.82 22.88 -9.38
N PHE A 97 -24.92 22.63 -8.68
CA PHE A 97 -25.97 23.64 -8.49
C PHE A 97 -25.75 24.32 -7.14
N GLU A 98 -25.78 25.66 -7.14
CA GLU A 98 -25.75 26.49 -5.95
C GLU A 98 -27.20 26.92 -5.61
N SER A 99 -27.70 26.51 -4.45
CA SER A 99 -29.02 26.95 -3.98
C SER A 99 -28.98 28.41 -3.48
N PRO A 100 -30.12 29.13 -3.41
CA PRO A 100 -30.18 30.53 -2.95
C PRO A 100 -29.62 30.78 -1.54
N ASP A 101 -29.33 29.74 -0.77
CA ASP A 101 -28.69 29.77 0.54
C ASP A 101 -27.19 29.40 0.52
N GLY A 102 -26.55 29.32 -0.66
CA GLY A 102 -25.11 29.15 -0.83
C GLY A 102 -24.59 27.72 -0.67
N ARG A 103 -25.42 26.69 -0.91
CA ARG A 103 -24.99 25.28 -0.85
C ARG A 103 -24.74 24.68 -2.23
N VAL A 104 -23.61 24.02 -2.38
CA VAL A 104 -23.22 23.23 -3.56
C VAL A 104 -23.48 21.74 -3.31
N GLY A 105 -24.29 21.10 -4.18
CA GLY A 105 -24.57 19.66 -4.12
C GLY A 105 -24.08 18.90 -5.36
N MET A 106 -23.49 17.71 -5.16
CA MET A 106 -23.04 16.80 -6.22
C MET A 106 -24.08 15.70 -6.45
N LYS A 107 -24.52 15.50 -7.70
CA LYS A 107 -25.40 14.37 -8.06
C LYS A 107 -24.56 13.09 -8.16
N VAL A 108 -24.68 12.20 -7.18
CA VAL A 108 -24.22 10.81 -7.34
C VAL A 108 -25.30 10.04 -8.10
N GLN A 109 -25.07 9.75 -9.38
CA GLN A 109 -25.91 8.78 -10.09
C GLN A 109 -25.41 7.39 -9.72
N LEU A 110 -26.20 6.64 -8.94
CA LEU A 110 -25.95 5.22 -8.73
C LEU A 110 -26.30 4.48 -10.02
N LYS A 111 -25.27 4.11 -10.79
CA LYS A 111 -25.42 3.19 -11.92
C LYS A 111 -25.71 1.79 -11.34
N ARG A 112 -26.69 1.10 -11.91
CA ARG A 112 -26.95 -0.30 -11.58
C ARG A 112 -25.70 -1.11 -11.96
N LEU A 113 -25.08 -1.75 -10.97
CA LEU A 113 -23.96 -2.68 -11.16
C LEU A 113 -24.44 -3.85 -12.03
N GLU A 114 -23.79 -4.05 -13.16
CA GLU A 114 -23.83 -5.33 -13.85
C GLU A 114 -23.03 -6.33 -13.02
N HIS A 115 -23.60 -7.51 -12.79
CA HIS A 115 -22.93 -8.57 -12.04
C HIS A 115 -21.79 -9.12 -12.90
N ASN A 116 -20.58 -8.64 -12.66
CA ASN A 116 -19.40 -9.11 -13.37
C ASN A 116 -19.04 -10.52 -12.89
N GLN A 117 -18.81 -11.45 -13.83
CA GLN A 117 -18.31 -12.80 -13.50
C GLN A 117 -16.88 -12.77 -12.93
N ASP A 118 -16.21 -11.62 -12.97
CA ASP A 118 -14.91 -11.33 -12.34
C ASP A 118 -14.93 -11.20 -10.81
N GLY A 119 -16.10 -11.15 -10.17
CA GLY A 119 -16.21 -11.00 -8.70
C GLY A 119 -15.90 -12.25 -7.88
N ASN A 120 -15.33 -13.32 -8.47
CA ASN A 120 -14.98 -14.53 -7.73
C ASN A 120 -13.57 -14.39 -7.09
N PRO A 121 -13.45 -14.47 -5.75
CA PRO A 121 -12.19 -14.34 -5.03
C PRO A 121 -11.05 -15.24 -5.53
N LEU A 122 -11.37 -16.47 -5.93
CA LEU A 122 -10.38 -17.43 -6.44
C LEU A 122 -9.89 -17.06 -7.84
N MET A 123 -10.73 -16.41 -8.66
CA MET A 123 -10.32 -15.87 -9.95
C MET A 123 -9.40 -14.67 -9.78
N LEU A 124 -9.74 -13.73 -8.88
CA LEU A 124 -8.87 -12.59 -8.58
C LEU A 124 -7.52 -13.07 -8.05
N TYR A 125 -7.54 -14.02 -7.12
CA TYR A 125 -6.34 -14.67 -6.61
C TYR A 125 -5.50 -15.33 -7.70
N GLN A 126 -6.11 -16.00 -8.70
CA GLN A 126 -5.35 -16.57 -9.83
C GLN A 126 -4.69 -15.50 -10.67
N ARG A 127 -5.33 -14.35 -10.85
CA ARG A 127 -4.69 -13.21 -11.52
C ARG A 127 -3.46 -12.78 -10.73
N HIS A 128 -3.55 -12.60 -9.41
CA HIS A 128 -2.38 -12.27 -8.59
C HIS A 128 -1.29 -13.35 -8.61
N ILE A 129 -1.64 -14.64 -8.66
CA ILE A 129 -0.67 -15.73 -8.84
C ILE A 129 0.01 -15.65 -10.20
N ASN A 130 -0.76 -15.47 -11.29
CA ASN A 130 -0.21 -15.29 -12.64
C ASN A 130 0.73 -14.09 -12.68
N ARG A 131 0.27 -12.97 -12.11
CA ARG A 131 1.02 -11.72 -11.95
C ARG A 131 2.35 -11.99 -11.26
N ALA A 132 2.33 -12.59 -10.08
CA ALA A 132 3.55 -12.87 -9.34
C ALA A 132 4.48 -13.85 -10.09
N ASN A 133 3.97 -14.95 -10.65
CA ASN A 133 4.75 -15.93 -11.40
C ASN A 133 5.38 -15.37 -12.69
N SER A 134 4.68 -14.48 -13.38
CA SER A 134 5.20 -13.82 -14.57
C SER A 134 6.22 -12.75 -14.20
N LYS A 135 6.01 -11.99 -13.10
CA LYS A 135 6.94 -10.94 -12.64
C LYS A 135 8.27 -11.61 -12.42
N LEU A 136 8.16 -12.70 -11.71
CA LEU A 136 9.23 -13.56 -11.36
C LEU A 136 9.95 -14.21 -12.53
N ALA A 137 9.26 -14.70 -13.55
CA ALA A 137 9.98 -15.15 -14.75
C ALA A 137 10.81 -14.03 -15.41
N SER A 138 10.29 -12.80 -15.42
CA SER A 138 11.03 -11.60 -15.85
C SER A 138 12.25 -11.36 -14.97
N ILE A 139 12.11 -11.39 -13.63
CA ILE A 139 13.20 -11.35 -12.62
C ILE A 139 14.29 -12.39 -12.97
N LEU A 140 13.90 -13.54 -13.49
CA LEU A 140 14.79 -14.67 -13.70
C LEU A 140 15.53 -14.66 -15.02
N GLY A 141 15.21 -13.71 -15.92
CA GLY A 141 15.68 -13.76 -17.30
C GLY A 141 15.21 -15.03 -18.02
N ARG A 142 14.05 -15.58 -17.60
CA ARG A 142 13.43 -16.76 -18.19
C ARG A 142 12.15 -16.36 -18.90
N SER A 143 11.75 -17.17 -19.87
CA SER A 143 10.41 -17.04 -20.45
C SER A 143 9.38 -17.32 -19.37
N GLY A 144 8.54 -16.32 -19.09
CA GLY A 144 7.42 -16.49 -18.17
C GLY A 144 6.29 -17.32 -18.74
N PRO A 145 5.29 -17.63 -17.90
CA PRO A 145 4.05 -18.23 -18.37
C PRO A 145 3.52 -17.41 -19.55
N THR A 146 3.35 -18.06 -20.69
CA THR A 146 2.75 -17.44 -21.87
C THR A 146 1.35 -16.95 -21.55
N SER A 147 0.84 -15.96 -22.29
CA SER A 147 -0.55 -15.51 -22.15
C SER A 147 -1.55 -16.66 -22.30
N ALA A 148 -1.23 -17.66 -23.14
CA ALA A 148 -2.02 -18.88 -23.28
C ALA A 148 -2.01 -19.74 -22.00
N GLU A 149 -0.85 -19.94 -21.37
CA GLU A 149 -0.73 -20.68 -20.10
C GLU A 149 -1.42 -19.97 -18.94
N MET A 150 -1.29 -18.64 -18.87
CA MET A 150 -1.98 -17.82 -17.87
C MET A 150 -3.49 -17.89 -18.04
N GLN A 151 -3.99 -17.82 -19.29
CA GLN A 151 -5.40 -17.97 -19.59
C GLN A 151 -5.89 -19.39 -19.32
N GLN A 152 -5.07 -20.40 -19.61
CA GLN A 152 -5.38 -21.78 -19.27
C GLN A 152 -5.44 -21.98 -17.75
N ALA A 153 -4.58 -21.33 -16.97
CA ALA A 153 -4.66 -21.36 -15.50
C ALA A 153 -5.96 -20.73 -14.99
N LEU A 154 -6.37 -19.60 -15.56
CA LEU A 154 -7.66 -18.97 -15.27
C LEU A 154 -8.84 -19.90 -15.61
N GLU A 155 -8.84 -20.53 -16.79
CA GLU A 155 -9.90 -21.45 -17.21
C GLU A 155 -9.92 -22.76 -16.42
N ARG A 156 -8.76 -23.30 -16.05
CA ARG A 156 -8.67 -24.46 -15.12
C ARG A 156 -9.28 -24.10 -13.78
N ARG A 157 -8.92 -22.95 -13.21
CA ARG A 157 -9.50 -22.52 -11.93
C ARG A 157 -11.00 -22.27 -12.04
N LYS A 158 -11.47 -21.60 -13.09
CA LYS A 158 -12.90 -21.40 -13.38
C LYS A 158 -13.65 -22.74 -13.44
N THR A 159 -13.11 -23.72 -14.13
CA THR A 159 -13.71 -25.07 -14.22
C THR A 159 -13.74 -25.75 -12.85
N SER A 160 -12.67 -25.64 -12.05
CA SER A 160 -12.63 -26.19 -10.69
C SER A 160 -13.67 -25.55 -9.76
N ILE A 161 -13.89 -24.23 -9.89
CA ILE A 161 -14.93 -23.49 -9.16
C ILE A 161 -16.32 -24.02 -9.54
N LEU A 162 -16.60 -24.16 -10.84
CA LEU A 162 -17.89 -24.65 -11.35
C LEU A 162 -18.15 -26.10 -10.90
N ALA A 163 -17.16 -26.98 -11.02
CA ALA A 163 -17.26 -28.37 -10.57
C ALA A 163 -17.55 -28.48 -9.07
N ARG A 164 -16.90 -27.64 -8.24
CA ARG A 164 -17.16 -27.58 -6.79
C ARG A 164 -18.59 -27.11 -6.50
N ARG A 165 -19.12 -26.17 -7.28
CA ARG A 165 -20.51 -25.70 -7.18
C ARG A 165 -21.52 -26.81 -7.52
N GLU A 166 -21.25 -27.60 -8.55
CA GLU A 166 -22.09 -28.76 -8.93
C GLU A 166 -22.06 -29.87 -7.86
N LEU A 167 -20.90 -30.15 -7.26
CA LEU A 167 -20.77 -31.09 -6.14
C LEU A 167 -21.56 -30.63 -4.89
N LEU A 168 -21.59 -29.33 -4.62
CA LEU A 168 -22.38 -28.76 -3.53
C LEU A 168 -23.89 -28.79 -3.85
N ALA A 169 -24.29 -28.52 -5.10
CA ALA A 169 -25.68 -28.60 -5.52
C ALA A 169 -26.25 -30.03 -5.46
N THR A 170 -25.45 -31.03 -5.87
CA THR A 170 -25.83 -32.45 -5.80
C THR A 170 -25.91 -32.96 -4.35
N ARG A 171 -25.05 -32.47 -3.44
CA ARG A 171 -25.17 -32.73 -2.00
C ARG A 171 -26.38 -32.05 -1.35
N GLY A 172 -26.76 -30.86 -1.82
CA GLY A 172 -27.98 -30.15 -1.38
C GLY A 172 -29.27 -30.88 -1.74
N SER A 173 -29.28 -31.60 -2.87
CA SER A 173 -30.43 -32.39 -3.34
C SER A 173 -30.74 -33.65 -2.49
N GLN A 174 -29.83 -34.10 -1.62
CA GLN A 174 -30.04 -35.29 -0.79
C GLN A 174 -30.51 -35.00 0.65
N ARG A 175 -30.73 -33.73 1.01
CA ARG A 175 -31.35 -33.33 2.28
C ARG A 175 -32.64 -32.55 2.05
N ALA A 176 -33.66 -33.21 1.51
CA ALA A 176 -35.01 -32.67 1.50
C ALA A 176 -36.06 -33.79 1.56
N SER A 177 -36.29 -34.32 2.76
CA SER A 177 -37.58 -34.94 3.10
C SER A 177 -37.86 -34.77 4.60
N ASN A 178 -38.51 -33.66 4.96
CA ASN A 178 -39.57 -33.67 5.97
C ASN A 178 -40.41 -32.37 5.86
N PRO A 179 -41.75 -32.46 5.81
CA PRO A 179 -42.60 -31.31 5.54
C PRO A 179 -43.10 -30.60 6.82
N ARG A 180 -43.16 -29.27 6.72
CA ARG A 180 -44.00 -28.28 7.44
C ARG A 180 -43.80 -28.05 8.96
N GLN A 181 -43.33 -26.85 9.29
CA GLN A 181 -44.13 -25.89 10.08
C GLN A 181 -43.62 -24.46 9.81
N GLY A 182 -44.55 -23.52 9.63
CA GLY A 182 -44.33 -22.27 8.92
C GLY A 182 -43.63 -21.16 9.70
N TYR A 183 -42.93 -20.30 8.97
CA TYR A 183 -42.75 -18.89 9.27
C TYR A 183 -42.78 -18.10 7.96
N THR A 184 -43.55 -17.02 7.98
CA THR A 184 -43.76 -16.10 6.86
C THR A 184 -42.46 -15.36 6.52
N THR A 185 -42.21 -15.25 5.22
CA THR A 185 -41.08 -14.54 4.62
C THR A 185 -41.21 -13.02 4.79
N HIS A 186 -40.22 -12.38 5.43
CA HIS A 186 -39.99 -10.94 5.29
C HIS A 186 -38.61 -10.68 4.66
N PRO A 187 -38.54 -10.35 3.35
CA PRO A 187 -37.29 -10.06 2.67
C PRO A 187 -37.05 -8.54 2.64
N LYS A 188 -36.73 -7.90 3.77
CA LYS A 188 -36.29 -6.46 3.79
C LYS A 188 -35.32 -6.04 4.90
N SER A 189 -34.87 -6.90 5.83
CA SER A 189 -34.10 -6.41 6.99
C SER A 189 -32.56 -6.35 6.82
N GLY A 190 -31.97 -7.04 5.83
CA GLY A 190 -30.50 -7.06 5.66
C GLY A 190 -29.91 -5.72 5.21
N GLY A 191 -30.51 -5.08 4.20
CA GLY A 191 -30.01 -3.83 3.64
C GLY A 191 -30.17 -2.61 4.54
N ASP A 192 -31.19 -2.60 5.42
CA ASP A 192 -31.45 -1.47 6.31
C ASP A 192 -30.62 -1.50 7.59
N MET A 193 -30.06 -2.67 7.96
CA MET A 193 -29.13 -2.80 9.08
C MET A 193 -27.71 -2.44 8.63
N GLN A 194 -27.27 -2.94 7.47
CA GLN A 194 -25.99 -2.54 6.85
C GLN A 194 -25.93 -1.04 6.53
N ARG A 195 -27.01 -0.43 6.04
CA ARG A 195 -27.05 1.03 5.80
C ARG A 195 -26.98 1.87 7.07
N ARG A 196 -27.63 1.41 8.15
CA ARG A 196 -27.60 2.12 9.45
C ARG A 196 -26.26 1.95 10.17
N PHE A 197 -25.62 0.80 9.99
CA PHE A 197 -24.29 0.51 10.51
C PHE A 197 -23.19 1.24 9.72
N LEU A 198 -23.26 1.23 8.38
CA LEU A 198 -22.38 2.06 7.54
C LEU A 198 -22.59 3.55 7.81
N SER A 199 -23.82 4.03 8.02
CA SER A 199 -24.01 5.43 8.40
C SER A 199 -23.43 5.75 9.78
N SER A 200 -23.55 4.84 10.77
CA SER A 200 -22.96 5.08 12.09
C SER A 200 -21.43 5.01 12.08
N ILE A 201 -20.86 4.10 11.30
CA ILE A 201 -19.40 4.01 11.09
C ILE A 201 -18.91 5.26 10.37
N MET A 202 -19.56 5.70 9.30
CA MET A 202 -19.15 6.91 8.57
C MET A 202 -19.37 8.18 9.42
N ASP A 203 -20.41 8.24 10.24
CA ASP A 203 -20.62 9.34 11.19
C ASP A 203 -19.55 9.38 12.31
N ASP A 204 -19.04 8.21 12.73
CA ASP A 204 -17.96 8.08 13.72
C ASP A 204 -16.56 8.26 13.11
N LEU A 205 -16.33 7.85 11.85
CA LEU A 205 -15.05 7.99 11.12
C LEU A 205 -14.81 9.42 10.64
N PHE A 206 -15.87 10.14 10.24
CA PHE A 206 -15.78 11.50 9.69
C PHE A 206 -16.24 12.61 10.65
N GLY A 207 -16.75 12.25 11.83
CA GLY A 207 -16.96 13.15 12.97
C GLY A 207 -17.87 14.37 12.73
N ARG A 208 -19.00 14.42 13.44
CA ARG A 208 -19.69 15.69 13.72
C ARG A 208 -18.78 16.62 14.52
N THR A 209 -18.23 17.63 13.84
CA THR A 209 -17.67 18.89 14.38
C THR A 209 -17.05 18.84 15.79
N GLY A 210 -15.71 18.83 15.85
CA GLY A 210 -14.95 19.36 16.98
C GLY A 210 -14.06 18.34 17.70
N LEU A 211 -12.74 18.52 17.57
CA LEU A 211 -11.59 18.28 18.47
C LEU A 211 -11.61 17.21 19.60
N GLU A 212 -12.57 16.29 19.67
CA GLU A 212 -12.63 15.20 20.68
C GLU A 212 -12.64 13.78 20.07
N GLY A 213 -12.46 13.65 18.75
CA GLY A 213 -12.56 12.38 18.01
C GLY A 213 -11.46 11.34 18.31
N GLY A 214 -10.34 11.73 18.92
CA GLY A 214 -9.19 10.84 19.13
C GLY A 214 -9.38 9.73 20.17
N SER A 215 -10.22 9.93 21.19
CA SER A 215 -10.41 8.95 22.26
C SER A 215 -11.61 8.02 22.05
N LYS A 216 -12.66 8.46 21.34
CA LYS A 216 -13.87 7.64 21.09
C LYS A 216 -13.71 6.68 19.90
N ALA A 217 -12.98 7.08 18.85
CA ALA A 217 -12.57 6.15 17.80
C ALA A 217 -11.72 5.00 18.38
N LYS A 218 -10.85 5.32 19.36
CA LYS A 218 -10.03 4.34 20.07
C LYS A 218 -10.84 3.32 20.88
N SER A 219 -11.95 3.73 21.50
CA SER A 219 -12.82 2.83 22.29
C SER A 219 -13.70 1.92 21.42
N THR A 220 -14.07 2.34 20.21
CA THR A 220 -14.81 1.50 19.26
C THR A 220 -13.89 0.52 18.52
N LEU A 221 -12.63 0.90 18.28
CA LEU A 221 -11.62 0.04 17.63
C LEU A 221 -11.13 -1.12 18.51
N GLN A 222 -11.14 -0.96 19.84
CA GLN A 222 -10.88 -2.07 20.76
C GLN A 222 -11.98 -3.15 20.77
N GLN A 223 -13.09 -2.91 20.07
CA GLN A 223 -14.27 -3.79 20.05
C GLN A 223 -14.57 -4.42 18.67
N VAL A 224 -13.67 -4.32 17.70
CA VAL A 224 -13.70 -5.15 16.48
C VAL A 224 -12.49 -6.08 16.47
N ALA A 225 -12.36 -6.90 17.52
CA ALA A 225 -11.74 -8.20 17.36
C ALA A 225 -12.69 -9.01 16.48
N SER A 226 -12.60 -8.86 15.16
CA SER A 226 -13.46 -9.63 14.25
C SER A 226 -13.14 -11.10 14.43
N THR A 227 -14.12 -11.87 14.89
CA THR A 227 -14.12 -13.30 14.62
C THR A 227 -14.26 -13.43 13.10
N GLY A 228 -13.15 -13.59 12.38
CA GLY A 228 -13.17 -13.74 10.92
C GLY A 228 -12.58 -12.57 10.10
N TYR A 229 -12.88 -12.56 8.80
CA TYR A 229 -12.40 -11.62 7.80
C TYR A 229 -12.93 -10.19 8.03
N SER A 230 -12.09 -9.19 7.76
CA SER A 230 -12.41 -7.77 7.93
C SER A 230 -13.52 -7.31 6.97
N GLU A 231 -14.58 -6.73 7.51
CA GLU A 231 -15.66 -6.13 6.72
C GLU A 231 -15.18 -4.92 5.92
N VAL A 232 -14.22 -4.16 6.48
CA VAL A 232 -13.61 -3.01 5.81
C VAL A 232 -12.84 -3.47 4.58
N ASP A 233 -12.05 -4.54 4.71
CA ASP A 233 -11.30 -5.11 3.56
C ASP A 233 -12.26 -5.69 2.53
N LEU A 234 -13.37 -6.28 2.94
CA LEU A 234 -14.37 -6.79 2.00
C LEU A 234 -14.98 -5.66 1.18
N VAL A 235 -15.37 -4.57 1.82
CA VAL A 235 -15.92 -3.39 1.12
C VAL A 235 -14.87 -2.79 0.18
N ALA A 236 -13.62 -2.69 0.63
CA ALA A 236 -12.54 -2.17 -0.18
C ALA A 236 -12.24 -3.05 -1.40
N SER A 237 -12.28 -4.38 -1.25
CA SER A 237 -12.10 -5.34 -2.35
C SER A 237 -13.15 -5.24 -3.46
N GLN A 238 -14.28 -4.59 -3.18
CA GLN A 238 -15.38 -4.38 -4.11
C GLN A 238 -15.38 -2.98 -4.72
N SER A 239 -14.39 -2.15 -4.37
CA SER A 239 -14.27 -0.78 -4.82
C SER A 239 -13.02 -0.58 -5.67
N ASP A 240 -13.17 0.17 -6.75
CA ASP A 240 -12.06 0.64 -7.59
C ASP A 240 -11.46 1.98 -7.08
N ASN A 241 -11.87 2.43 -5.88
CA ASN A 241 -11.40 3.69 -5.31
C ASN A 241 -10.12 3.50 -4.50
N LEU A 242 -9.31 4.56 -4.47
CA LEU A 242 -8.17 4.66 -3.57
C LEU A 242 -8.60 5.08 -2.16
N THR A 243 -8.03 4.44 -1.15
CA THR A 243 -8.06 4.93 0.24
C THR A 243 -6.93 5.92 0.43
N LEU A 244 -7.27 7.21 0.48
CA LEU A 244 -6.28 8.29 0.48
C LEU A 244 -5.41 8.29 1.75
N ALA A 245 -4.12 8.52 1.57
CA ALA A 245 -3.18 8.67 2.67
C ALA A 245 -3.36 9.99 3.42
N SER A 246 -3.07 9.95 4.71
CA SER A 246 -2.87 11.14 5.54
C SER A 246 -1.62 11.91 5.10
N ALA A 247 -1.52 13.17 5.54
CA ALA A 247 -0.32 13.96 5.27
C ALA A 247 0.94 13.26 5.83
N PRO A 248 2.05 13.20 5.06
CA PRO A 248 3.29 12.60 5.51
C PRO A 248 3.86 13.23 6.79
N THR A 249 4.53 12.42 7.61
CA THR A 249 5.17 12.83 8.86
C THR A 249 6.62 13.27 8.69
N ALA A 250 7.30 12.86 7.62
CA ALA A 250 8.65 13.33 7.30
C ALA A 250 8.70 14.26 6.07
N VAL A 251 9.73 15.13 6.02
CA VAL A 251 10.07 15.87 4.80
C VAL A 251 10.54 14.90 3.72
N GLN A 252 10.44 15.30 2.44
CA GLN A 252 10.86 14.47 1.32
C GLN A 252 10.08 13.15 1.25
N SER A 253 8.84 13.16 1.73
CA SER A 253 7.94 12.02 1.70
C SER A 253 6.69 12.27 0.84
N LEU A 254 6.11 11.17 0.34
CA LEU A 254 4.81 11.12 -0.31
C LEU A 254 3.87 10.20 0.48
N GLY A 255 2.60 10.59 0.57
CA GLY A 255 1.56 9.70 1.07
C GLY A 255 1.32 8.55 0.08
N LEU A 256 1.06 7.35 0.60
CA LEU A 256 0.77 6.16 -0.19
C LEU A 256 -0.72 5.83 -0.11
N ASP A 257 -1.47 6.23 -1.13
CA ASP A 257 -2.87 5.84 -1.28
C ASP A 257 -2.97 4.33 -1.48
N ILE A 258 -3.95 3.69 -0.85
CA ILE A 258 -4.12 2.23 -0.95
C ILE A 258 -5.14 1.91 -2.02
N GLU A 259 -4.76 1.03 -2.94
CA GLU A 259 -5.66 0.42 -3.90
C GLU A 259 -6.44 -0.74 -3.27
N SER A 260 -7.78 -0.65 -3.33
CA SER A 260 -8.70 -1.72 -2.95
C SER A 260 -8.39 -2.30 -1.56
N ASN A 261 -8.35 -3.62 -1.39
CA ASN A 261 -7.97 -4.31 -0.15
C ASN A 261 -6.45 -4.53 -0.04
N ASP A 262 -5.67 -3.44 -0.06
CA ASP A 262 -4.21 -3.45 0.07
C ASP A 262 -3.49 -4.15 -1.09
N ILE A 263 -4.03 -4.05 -2.32
CA ILE A 263 -3.45 -4.76 -3.48
C ILE A 263 -2.34 -3.98 -4.18
N GLY A 264 -2.25 -2.68 -3.94
CA GLY A 264 -1.27 -1.76 -4.52
C GLY A 264 -1.17 -0.45 -3.72
N TYR A 265 -0.05 0.25 -3.87
CA TYR A 265 0.23 1.51 -3.16
C TYR A 265 0.66 2.57 -4.15
N VAL A 266 -0.09 3.67 -4.17
CA VAL A 266 0.00 4.71 -5.20
C VAL A 266 0.46 6.02 -4.57
N ALA A 267 1.51 6.62 -5.12
CA ALA A 267 1.95 7.96 -4.73
C ALA A 267 1.68 8.96 -5.84
N THR A 268 1.53 10.22 -5.48
CA THR A 268 1.32 11.30 -6.45
C THR A 268 2.60 12.12 -6.66
N ILE A 269 3.02 12.30 -7.91
CA ILE A 269 4.15 13.15 -8.31
C ILE A 269 3.72 14.19 -9.34
N LYS A 270 4.64 15.11 -9.68
CA LYS A 270 4.45 16.11 -10.72
C LYS A 270 5.48 15.94 -11.83
N ILE A 271 5.04 16.03 -13.08
CA ILE A 271 5.91 15.90 -14.26
C ILE A 271 5.63 17.06 -15.23
N GLY A 272 6.67 17.53 -15.89
CA GLY A 272 6.61 18.50 -16.97
C GLY A 272 6.60 19.95 -16.51
N SER A 273 6.78 20.88 -17.47
CA SER A 273 6.82 22.33 -17.23
C SER A 273 5.55 22.86 -16.55
N GLN A 274 4.42 22.17 -16.74
CA GLN A 274 3.13 22.51 -16.16
C GLN A 274 2.85 21.83 -14.81
N ASN A 275 3.79 21.06 -14.26
CA ASN A 275 3.63 20.33 -13.01
C ASN A 275 2.37 19.45 -12.99
N GLN A 276 2.13 18.74 -14.10
CA GLN A 276 0.97 17.87 -14.24
C GLN A 276 1.07 16.72 -13.25
N THR A 277 -0.03 16.43 -12.57
CA THR A 277 -0.10 15.42 -11.51
C THR A 277 -0.21 14.03 -12.09
N PHE A 278 0.68 13.11 -11.70
CA PHE A 278 0.61 11.70 -12.06
C PHE A 278 0.52 10.83 -10.81
N ARG A 279 -0.37 9.83 -10.85
CA ARG A 279 -0.47 8.76 -9.86
C ARG A 279 0.44 7.62 -10.28
N MET A 280 1.37 7.25 -9.41
CA MET A 280 2.42 6.28 -9.69
C MET A 280 2.29 5.09 -8.75
N LEU A 281 2.18 3.88 -9.29
CA LEU A 281 2.36 2.66 -8.51
C LEU A 281 3.83 2.59 -8.02
N ILE A 282 4.01 2.40 -6.71
CA ILE A 282 5.33 2.35 -6.07
C ILE A 282 5.85 0.92 -6.06
N ASP A 283 6.91 0.66 -6.84
CA ASP A 283 7.40 -0.71 -7.10
C ASP A 283 8.90 -0.86 -6.78
N SER A 284 9.22 -1.42 -5.61
CA SER A 284 10.60 -1.79 -5.24
C SER A 284 11.11 -3.05 -5.95
N GLY A 285 10.27 -3.72 -6.75
CA GLY A 285 10.61 -4.90 -7.54
C GLY A 285 10.90 -4.63 -9.01
N SER A 286 10.98 -3.36 -9.44
CA SER A 286 11.47 -2.96 -10.77
C SER A 286 12.25 -1.65 -10.69
N ALA A 287 12.97 -1.27 -11.75
CA ALA A 287 13.86 -0.09 -11.75
C ALA A 287 13.50 0.97 -12.81
N ASP A 288 12.42 0.76 -13.58
CA ASP A 288 12.01 1.69 -14.63
C ASP A 288 10.82 2.53 -14.17
N THR A 289 10.87 3.83 -14.47
CA THR A 289 9.74 4.75 -14.29
C THR A 289 9.11 5.04 -15.65
N TRP A 290 7.79 4.94 -15.75
CA TRP A 290 7.07 5.23 -16.99
C TRP A 290 5.68 5.80 -16.77
N VAL A 291 5.20 6.57 -17.75
CA VAL A 291 3.85 7.14 -17.83
C VAL A 291 3.33 7.10 -19.28
N PRO A 292 2.02 7.16 -19.54
CA PRO A 292 1.50 7.11 -20.90
C PRO A 292 1.78 8.37 -21.70
N SER A 293 2.10 8.19 -22.97
CA SER A 293 2.29 9.28 -23.92
C SER A 293 0.95 9.86 -24.37
N THR A 294 0.89 11.16 -24.68
CA THR A 294 -0.25 11.78 -25.38
C THR A 294 -0.50 11.17 -26.77
N GLY A 295 0.50 10.48 -27.33
CA GLY A 295 0.36 9.71 -28.57
C GLY A 295 -0.20 8.30 -28.37
N CYS A 296 -0.50 7.88 -27.14
CA CYS A 296 -0.93 6.51 -26.88
C CYS A 296 -2.43 6.33 -27.08
N GLY A 297 -2.81 5.72 -28.20
CA GLY A 297 -4.20 5.33 -28.48
C GLY A 297 -4.66 4.03 -27.81
N ALA A 298 -3.73 3.25 -27.26
CA ALA A 298 -3.99 1.95 -26.63
C ALA A 298 -3.73 1.95 -25.10
N CYS A 299 -3.49 3.11 -24.50
CA CYS A 299 -3.32 3.29 -23.06
C CYS A 299 -4.65 3.68 -22.41
N GLY A 300 -4.69 3.70 -21.08
CA GLY A 300 -5.88 4.06 -20.32
C GLY A 300 -6.48 5.40 -20.74
N SER A 301 -7.76 5.38 -21.11
CA SER A 301 -8.46 6.58 -21.61
C SER A 301 -8.67 7.65 -20.54
N THR A 302 -8.63 7.23 -19.28
CA THR A 302 -8.76 8.05 -18.07
C THR A 302 -7.41 8.45 -17.48
N HIS A 303 -6.29 7.94 -18.02
CA HIS A 303 -4.96 8.18 -17.47
C HIS A 303 -4.46 9.57 -17.84
N THR A 304 -3.73 10.17 -16.91
CA THR A 304 -2.94 11.37 -17.16
C THR A 304 -1.83 11.04 -18.16
N GLN A 305 -1.72 11.79 -19.26
CA GLN A 305 -0.74 11.55 -20.33
C GLN A 305 0.30 12.68 -20.43
N LEU A 306 1.52 12.32 -20.86
CA LEU A 306 2.65 13.23 -21.06
C LEU A 306 3.04 13.35 -22.53
N GLY A 307 3.34 14.56 -22.99
CA GLY A 307 3.93 14.79 -24.30
C GLY A 307 4.28 16.25 -24.54
N GLY A 308 4.80 16.56 -25.73
CA GLY A 308 5.16 17.93 -26.10
C GLY A 308 3.99 18.92 -26.13
N SER A 309 2.74 18.42 -26.13
CA SER A 309 1.54 19.26 -25.99
C SER A 309 1.17 19.58 -24.54
N THR A 310 1.71 18.85 -23.56
CA THR A 310 1.41 19.05 -22.13
C THR A 310 2.60 19.59 -21.33
N SER A 311 3.82 19.54 -21.89
CA SER A 311 5.05 20.00 -21.25
C SER A 311 6.00 20.63 -22.27
N ASP A 312 6.48 21.84 -21.98
CA ASP A 312 7.46 22.57 -22.78
C ASP A 312 8.89 22.06 -22.57
N THR A 313 9.12 21.36 -21.45
CA THR A 313 10.40 20.74 -21.10
C THR A 313 10.53 19.31 -21.63
N TYR A 314 9.45 18.76 -22.21
CA TYR A 314 9.42 17.44 -22.83
C TYR A 314 10.36 17.36 -24.04
N LYS A 315 11.23 16.36 -24.04
CA LYS A 315 12.05 16.00 -25.21
C LYS A 315 11.98 14.50 -25.43
N SER A 316 11.42 14.09 -26.56
CA SER A 316 11.41 12.69 -26.98
C SER A 316 12.81 12.25 -27.39
N LEU A 317 13.19 11.03 -27.01
CA LEU A 317 14.42 10.37 -27.44
C LEU A 317 14.07 9.20 -28.37
N SER A 318 15.01 8.84 -29.25
CA SER A 318 14.82 7.72 -30.19
C SER A 318 15.02 6.34 -29.56
N THR A 319 15.41 6.26 -28.29
CA THR A 319 15.69 4.99 -27.60
C THR A 319 14.38 4.29 -27.27
N SER A 320 14.15 3.12 -27.88
CA SER A 320 12.98 2.30 -27.58
C SER A 320 13.03 1.75 -26.16
N PHE A 321 11.86 1.54 -25.57
CA PHE A 321 11.67 0.96 -24.26
C PHE A 321 10.60 -0.12 -24.32
N THR A 322 10.90 -1.27 -23.73
CA THR A 322 9.92 -2.34 -23.49
C THR A 322 10.23 -2.97 -22.15
N ILE A 323 9.19 -3.21 -21.37
CA ILE A 323 9.29 -3.99 -20.15
C ILE A 323 8.08 -4.90 -20.03
N THR A 324 8.34 -6.11 -19.57
CA THR A 324 7.30 -7.08 -19.22
C THR A 324 7.35 -7.26 -17.71
N TYR A 325 6.33 -6.74 -17.05
CA TYR A 325 6.02 -7.06 -15.67
C TYR A 325 5.31 -8.39 -15.62
N GLY A 326 5.07 -8.86 -14.42
CA GLY A 326 4.25 -10.03 -14.24
C GLY A 326 2.79 -9.84 -14.56
N THR A 327 2.31 -8.63 -14.30
CA THR A 327 0.94 -8.24 -14.53
C THR A 327 0.65 -7.96 -15.98
N GLY A 328 1.62 -7.45 -16.71
CA GLY A 328 1.39 -6.91 -18.03
C GLY A 328 2.68 -6.38 -18.61
N ASP A 329 2.58 -5.89 -19.82
CA ASP A 329 3.69 -5.32 -20.56
C ASP A 329 3.35 -3.92 -21.03
N VAL A 330 4.41 -3.13 -21.16
CA VAL A 330 4.33 -1.82 -21.78
C VAL A 330 5.47 -1.66 -22.77
N SER A 331 5.23 -0.90 -23.83
CA SER A 331 6.26 -0.53 -24.80
C SER A 331 6.11 0.92 -25.24
N GLY A 332 7.24 1.53 -25.59
CA GLY A 332 7.31 2.91 -26.01
C GLY A 332 8.75 3.36 -26.21
N HIS A 333 9.10 4.52 -25.68
CA HIS A 333 10.42 5.13 -25.88
C HIS A 333 10.82 6.02 -24.71
N LEU A 334 12.11 6.34 -24.60
CA LEU A 334 12.62 7.22 -23.58
C LEU A 334 12.35 8.69 -23.92
N VAL A 335 12.24 9.50 -22.88
CA VAL A 335 12.08 10.96 -22.95
C VAL A 335 12.95 11.59 -21.87
N THR A 336 13.24 12.88 -21.99
CA THR A 336 13.65 13.71 -20.86
C THR A 336 12.57 14.72 -20.53
N ASP A 337 12.26 14.89 -19.26
CA ASP A 337 11.39 15.97 -18.79
C ASP A 337 11.74 16.34 -17.33
N ASP A 338 11.18 17.42 -16.81
CA ASP A 338 11.31 17.81 -15.42
C ASP A 338 10.35 16.99 -14.55
N VAL A 339 10.83 16.49 -13.42
CA VAL A 339 10.04 15.67 -12.47
C VAL A 339 10.22 16.21 -11.07
N ALA A 340 9.11 16.38 -10.34
CA ALA A 340 9.11 16.74 -8.94
C ALA A 340 8.52 15.61 -8.09
N ILE A 341 9.35 15.05 -7.20
CA ILE A 341 9.05 13.92 -6.33
C ILE A 341 9.20 14.37 -4.88
N ALA A 342 8.15 14.31 -4.08
CA ALA A 342 8.20 14.68 -2.66
C ALA A 342 8.75 16.11 -2.39
N GLY A 343 8.54 17.04 -3.32
CA GLY A 343 9.09 18.40 -3.26
C GLY A 343 10.56 18.52 -3.72
N LEU A 344 11.17 17.44 -4.17
CA LEU A 344 12.51 17.39 -4.75
C LEU A 344 12.42 17.46 -6.28
N ALA A 345 13.17 18.38 -6.89
CA ALA A 345 13.17 18.57 -8.34
C ALA A 345 14.33 17.80 -8.99
N LEU A 346 14.01 17.07 -10.06
CA LEU A 346 14.93 16.51 -11.05
C LEU A 346 14.67 17.23 -12.38
N THR A 347 15.72 17.74 -13.02
CA THR A 347 15.60 18.50 -14.27
C THR A 347 16.17 17.72 -15.45
N ASN A 348 15.46 17.67 -16.59
CA ASN A 348 15.78 16.77 -17.71
C ASN A 348 16.02 15.31 -17.26
N TYR A 349 15.22 14.79 -16.33
CA TYR A 349 15.30 13.40 -15.91
C TYR A 349 14.88 12.48 -17.06
N THR A 350 15.65 11.42 -17.31
CA THR A 350 15.36 10.47 -18.39
C THR A 350 14.52 9.31 -17.86
N PHE A 351 13.36 9.08 -18.47
CA PHE A 351 12.44 7.97 -18.13
C PHE A 351 11.65 7.56 -19.37
N ALA A 352 10.77 6.56 -19.27
CA ALA A 352 10.02 6.07 -20.42
C ALA A 352 8.62 6.70 -20.52
N VAL A 353 8.16 6.88 -21.76
CA VAL A 353 6.72 7.03 -22.04
C VAL A 353 6.21 5.83 -22.82
N THR A 354 5.00 5.39 -22.50
CA THR A 354 4.37 4.23 -23.14
C THR A 354 3.52 4.67 -24.33
N THR A 355 3.56 3.87 -25.39
CA THR A 355 2.70 3.99 -26.58
C THR A 355 1.79 2.77 -26.74
N GLN A 356 2.05 1.70 -25.97
CA GLN A 356 1.19 0.54 -25.82
C GLN A 356 1.30 0.06 -24.37
N GLU A 357 0.16 -0.30 -23.80
CA GLU A 357 0.02 -0.89 -22.47
C GLU A 357 -0.90 -2.10 -22.56
N SER A 358 -0.62 -3.15 -21.80
CA SER A 358 -1.56 -4.26 -21.66
C SER A 358 -2.84 -3.81 -20.93
N ALA A 359 -3.91 -4.59 -21.04
CA ALA A 359 -5.19 -4.29 -20.37
C ALA A 359 -5.06 -4.19 -18.83
N ASP A 360 -4.04 -4.83 -18.24
CA ASP A 360 -3.74 -4.74 -16.81
C ASP A 360 -3.30 -3.35 -16.37
N PHE A 361 -2.80 -2.53 -17.29
CA PHE A 361 -2.40 -1.15 -17.04
C PHE A 361 -3.33 -0.14 -17.73
N ALA A 362 -3.90 -0.47 -18.89
CA ALA A 362 -4.76 0.44 -19.64
C ALA A 362 -6.25 0.40 -19.24
N GLY A 363 -6.65 -0.46 -18.30
CA GLY A 363 -8.06 -0.62 -17.93
C GLY A 363 -8.64 0.63 -17.25
N ASP A 364 -9.89 0.98 -17.54
CA ASP A 364 -10.55 2.17 -16.95
C ASP A 364 -10.70 2.08 -15.40
N THR A 365 -10.54 0.89 -14.81
CA THR A 365 -10.57 0.65 -13.36
C THR A 365 -9.19 0.74 -12.72
N VAL A 366 -8.11 0.94 -13.49
CA VAL A 366 -6.75 1.08 -12.96
C VAL A 366 -6.61 2.46 -12.31
N PRO A 367 -6.24 2.54 -11.02
CA PRO A 367 -6.28 3.80 -10.29
C PRO A 367 -4.96 4.58 -10.32
N PHE A 368 -3.99 4.17 -11.13
CA PHE A 368 -2.70 4.84 -11.31
C PHE A 368 -2.41 5.06 -12.79
N ASP A 369 -1.70 6.14 -13.09
CA ASP A 369 -1.37 6.53 -14.46
C ASP A 369 -0.11 5.82 -14.97
N GLY A 370 0.83 5.52 -14.08
CA GLY A 370 2.10 4.88 -14.42
C GLY A 370 2.74 4.16 -13.24
N LEU A 371 4.00 3.77 -13.39
CA LEU A 371 4.76 3.01 -12.39
C LEU A 371 6.11 3.66 -12.13
N MET A 372 6.53 3.67 -10.86
CA MET A 372 7.82 4.18 -10.41
C MET A 372 8.68 3.04 -9.85
N GLY A 373 9.67 2.62 -10.63
CA GLY A 373 10.64 1.59 -10.23
C GLY A 373 11.64 2.10 -9.19
N LEU A 374 11.77 1.38 -8.08
CA LEU A 374 12.58 1.70 -6.90
C LEU A 374 13.44 0.52 -6.42
N ALA A 375 13.66 -0.47 -7.29
CA ALA A 375 14.75 -1.44 -7.15
C ALA A 375 16.11 -0.75 -7.39
N ARG A 376 17.19 -1.51 -7.53
CA ARG A 376 18.47 -0.93 -7.93
C ARG A 376 18.55 -0.75 -9.44
N SER A 377 19.29 0.27 -9.89
CA SER A 377 19.39 0.66 -11.30
C SER A 377 19.90 -0.46 -12.23
N GLU A 378 20.59 -1.49 -11.71
CA GLU A 378 21.01 -2.66 -12.50
C GLU A 378 19.83 -3.44 -13.13
N LEU A 379 18.62 -3.26 -12.60
CA LEU A 379 17.39 -3.87 -13.12
C LEU A 379 16.73 -3.10 -14.26
N SER A 380 17.21 -1.90 -14.58
CA SER A 380 16.51 -1.02 -15.52
C SER A 380 16.63 -1.52 -16.95
N ASN A 381 15.48 -1.74 -17.60
CA ASN A 381 15.41 -1.99 -19.04
C ASN A 381 15.73 -0.72 -19.84
N ALA A 382 15.43 0.47 -19.29
CA ALA A 382 15.79 1.77 -19.89
C ALA A 382 17.29 2.10 -19.76
N GLY A 383 18.02 1.39 -18.90
CA GLY A 383 19.41 1.69 -18.56
C GLY A 383 19.59 3.07 -17.92
N GLN A 384 18.56 3.57 -17.22
CA GLN A 384 18.58 4.88 -16.57
C GLN A 384 18.66 4.74 -15.04
N PRO A 385 19.22 5.74 -14.34
CA PRO A 385 19.17 5.75 -12.87
C PRO A 385 17.74 5.73 -12.37
N THR A 386 17.47 5.00 -11.29
CA THR A 386 16.20 5.10 -10.55
C THR A 386 16.01 6.49 -9.95
N PRO A 387 14.77 6.89 -9.57
CA PRO A 387 14.53 8.21 -8.99
C PRO A 387 15.41 8.53 -7.79
N ILE A 388 15.64 7.58 -6.88
CA ILE A 388 16.47 7.82 -5.70
C ILE A 388 17.95 7.99 -6.04
N ASP A 389 18.45 7.21 -7.00
CA ASP A 389 19.84 7.33 -7.47
C ASP A 389 20.04 8.65 -8.22
N ALA A 390 19.07 9.08 -9.05
CA ALA A 390 19.09 10.38 -9.72
C ALA A 390 19.09 11.54 -8.73
N LEU A 391 18.20 11.51 -7.72
CA LEU A 391 18.13 12.53 -6.67
C LEU A 391 19.44 12.63 -5.89
N TYR A 392 20.07 11.48 -5.60
CA TYR A 392 21.35 11.46 -4.91
C TYR A 392 22.49 12.02 -5.78
N ASN A 393 22.54 11.62 -7.05
CA ASN A 393 23.55 12.09 -8.00
C ASN A 393 23.46 13.61 -8.27
N GLU A 394 22.26 14.18 -8.23
CA GLU A 394 22.03 15.63 -8.30
C GLU A 394 22.22 16.37 -6.96
N GLY A 395 22.56 15.67 -5.87
CA GLY A 395 22.72 16.27 -4.56
C GLY A 395 21.41 16.80 -3.94
N ARG A 396 20.26 16.29 -4.38
CA ARG A 396 18.94 16.64 -3.84
C ARG A 396 18.64 15.95 -2.51
N VAL A 397 19.28 14.81 -2.26
CA VAL A 397 19.21 14.05 -1.01
C VAL A 397 20.61 13.73 -0.49
N GLN A 398 20.73 13.51 0.82
CA GLN A 398 22.03 13.27 1.47
C GLN A 398 22.53 11.83 1.29
N ALA A 399 21.63 10.88 1.09
CA ALA A 399 21.93 9.48 0.81
C ALA A 399 20.87 8.90 -0.13
N PRO A 400 21.18 7.90 -0.95
CA PRO A 400 20.19 7.23 -1.79
C PRO A 400 19.47 6.16 -0.96
N VAL A 401 18.73 6.63 0.04
CA VAL A 401 17.97 5.81 0.99
C VAL A 401 16.48 6.02 0.75
N MET A 402 15.75 4.93 0.76
CA MET A 402 14.29 4.93 0.73
C MET A 402 13.75 4.32 2.01
N GLY A 403 12.68 4.91 2.53
CA GLY A 403 11.90 4.38 3.65
C GLY A 403 10.46 4.13 3.23
N TYR A 404 9.88 3.02 3.66
CA TYR A 404 8.54 2.57 3.28
C TYR A 404 7.75 2.19 4.54
N HIS A 405 6.60 2.84 4.70
CA HIS A 405 5.54 2.46 5.62
C HIS A 405 4.28 2.21 4.79
N LEU A 406 3.89 0.97 4.60
CA LEU A 406 2.67 0.63 3.86
C LEU A 406 1.49 0.59 4.83
N GLY A 407 0.42 1.31 4.52
CA GLY A 407 -0.82 1.29 5.30
C GLY A 407 -1.60 -0.01 5.12
N ARG A 408 -2.60 -0.22 5.99
CA ARG A 408 -3.55 -1.34 5.94
C ARG A 408 -4.97 -0.81 6.02
N VAL A 409 -5.80 -1.07 5.02
CA VAL A 409 -7.19 -0.60 4.97
C VAL A 409 -8.00 -1.09 6.17
N ALA A 410 -7.76 -2.31 6.64
CA ALA A 410 -8.40 -2.88 7.83
C ALA A 410 -8.19 -2.07 9.13
N ASP A 411 -7.18 -1.19 9.19
CA ASP A 411 -6.94 -0.33 10.36
C ASP A 411 -7.89 0.89 10.39
N GLY A 412 -8.67 1.11 9.33
CA GLY A 412 -9.70 2.16 9.25
C GLY A 412 -9.15 3.57 9.02
N TYR A 413 -7.84 3.71 8.88
CA TYR A 413 -7.15 4.93 8.45
C TYR A 413 -5.96 4.54 7.57
N ASN A 414 -5.49 5.48 6.76
CA ASN A 414 -4.28 5.28 5.97
C ASN A 414 -3.27 6.37 6.31
N ASP A 415 -2.13 5.97 6.88
CA ASP A 415 -0.98 6.82 7.14
C ASP A 415 0.27 6.37 6.36
N GLY A 416 0.07 5.55 5.32
CA GLY A 416 1.11 5.03 4.45
C GLY A 416 1.97 6.14 3.85
N GLU A 417 3.27 5.90 3.79
CA GLU A 417 4.27 6.90 3.40
C GLU A 417 5.49 6.25 2.75
N VAL A 418 6.02 6.90 1.72
CA VAL A 418 7.35 6.64 1.16
C VAL A 418 8.23 7.86 1.34
N THR A 419 9.41 7.67 1.93
CA THR A 419 10.40 8.71 2.25
C THR A 419 11.61 8.58 1.34
N PHE A 420 12.03 9.68 0.73
CA PHE A 420 13.22 9.76 -0.12
C PHE A 420 14.37 10.42 0.64
N GLY A 421 15.58 9.90 0.49
CA GLY A 421 16.78 10.46 1.09
C GLY A 421 17.07 10.02 2.53
N GLY A 422 16.20 9.21 3.12
CA GLY A 422 16.31 8.79 4.51
C GLY A 422 15.13 7.92 4.98
N VAL A 423 15.06 7.72 6.28
CA VAL A 423 13.98 6.96 6.96
C VAL A 423 13.18 7.88 7.88
N ASP A 424 11.91 7.58 8.14
CA ASP A 424 11.03 8.31 9.07
C ASP A 424 10.95 7.59 10.43
N PRO A 425 11.63 8.10 11.48
CA PRO A 425 11.58 7.51 12.83
C PRO A 425 10.20 7.54 13.48
N ALA A 426 9.24 8.32 12.97
CA ALA A 426 7.88 8.32 13.50
C ALA A 426 7.13 7.01 13.16
N LYS A 427 7.54 6.30 12.11
CA LYS A 427 6.85 5.10 11.59
C LYS A 427 7.36 3.79 12.16
N TYR A 428 8.49 3.77 12.86
CA TYR A 428 9.07 2.54 13.43
C TYR A 428 9.56 2.70 14.87
N THR A 429 9.72 1.58 15.55
CA THR A 429 10.26 1.52 16.92
C THR A 429 11.53 0.70 16.98
N GLY A 430 12.42 1.07 17.91
CA GLY A 430 13.72 0.44 18.06
C GLY A 430 14.67 0.78 16.91
N ASN A 431 15.65 -0.09 16.70
CA ASN A 431 16.65 0.09 15.65
C ASN A 431 16.21 -0.64 14.37
N ILE A 432 16.62 -0.09 13.22
CA ILE A 432 16.52 -0.79 11.94
C ILE A 432 17.49 -1.98 11.94
N THR A 433 16.96 -3.15 11.61
CA THR A 433 17.75 -4.37 11.43
C THR A 433 18.37 -4.31 10.05
N GLU A 434 19.69 -4.17 10.01
CA GLU A 434 20.45 -4.21 8.76
C GLU A 434 20.61 -5.63 8.25
N ILE A 435 20.32 -5.80 6.96
CA ILE A 435 20.34 -7.06 6.25
C ILE A 435 21.15 -6.87 4.97
N ASP A 436 22.07 -7.79 4.70
CA ASP A 436 22.80 -7.84 3.44
C ASP A 436 21.84 -8.10 2.28
N ASN A 437 21.96 -7.31 1.21
CA ASN A 437 21.26 -7.62 -0.04
C ASN A 437 22.04 -8.71 -0.78
N VAL A 438 21.45 -9.90 -0.87
CA VAL A 438 22.07 -11.07 -1.51
C VAL A 438 21.81 -11.14 -3.02
N SER A 439 21.03 -10.20 -3.56
CA SER A 439 20.70 -10.21 -4.99
C SER A 439 21.90 -9.93 -5.87
N SER A 440 22.05 -10.74 -6.92
CA SER A 440 23.03 -10.49 -8.00
C SER A 440 22.43 -9.73 -9.18
N LYS A 441 21.14 -9.37 -9.13
CA LYS A 441 20.38 -8.83 -10.28
C LYS A 441 19.85 -7.41 -10.06
N GLY A 442 20.03 -6.87 -8.85
CA GLY A 442 19.56 -5.53 -8.49
C GLY A 442 18.27 -5.53 -7.66
N PHE A 443 17.70 -6.69 -7.33
CA PHE A 443 16.54 -6.76 -6.45
C PHE A 443 16.94 -6.45 -5.01
N TRP A 444 15.94 -6.15 -4.18
CA TRP A 444 16.09 -6.16 -2.73
C TRP A 444 15.81 -7.57 -2.21
N GLU A 445 16.85 -8.40 -2.20
CA GLU A 445 16.76 -9.81 -1.82
C GLU A 445 17.47 -10.05 -0.48
N ALA A 446 16.77 -10.70 0.46
CA ALA A 446 17.25 -10.95 1.82
C ALA A 446 17.26 -12.45 2.16
N ASP A 447 18.28 -12.91 2.89
CA ASP A 447 18.31 -14.26 3.44
C ASP A 447 17.22 -14.46 4.51
N ILE A 448 16.40 -15.49 4.32
CA ILE A 448 15.41 -15.93 5.31
C ILE A 448 16.09 -16.85 6.32
N GLY A 449 16.24 -16.39 7.56
CA GLY A 449 16.79 -17.20 8.66
C GLY A 449 15.83 -18.29 9.14
N ALA A 450 14.54 -18.00 9.20
CA ALA A 450 13.48 -18.94 9.57
C ALA A 450 12.10 -18.46 9.11
N VAL A 451 11.19 -19.40 8.89
CA VAL A 451 9.76 -19.16 8.72
C VAL A 451 9.04 -19.94 9.81
N THR A 452 8.21 -19.27 10.60
CA THR A 452 7.45 -19.92 11.68
C THR A 452 5.96 -19.78 11.47
N VAL A 453 5.20 -20.80 11.88
CA VAL A 453 3.73 -20.78 11.90
C VAL A 453 3.26 -21.18 13.30
N GLY A 454 2.50 -20.30 13.96
CA GLY A 454 2.08 -20.50 15.35
C GLY A 454 3.26 -20.70 16.30
N GLY A 455 4.38 -20.02 16.03
CA GLY A 455 5.64 -20.11 16.80
C GLY A 455 6.49 -21.36 16.53
N LYS A 456 6.09 -22.24 15.60
CA LYS A 456 6.88 -23.43 15.22
C LYS A 456 7.66 -23.17 13.94
N ASP A 457 8.98 -23.33 13.99
CA ASP A 457 9.85 -23.24 12.81
C ASP A 457 9.53 -24.36 11.81
N LEU A 458 9.45 -24.00 10.53
CA LEU A 458 9.29 -24.94 9.41
C LEU A 458 10.58 -25.68 9.08
N GLY A 459 11.73 -25.22 9.57
CA GLY A 459 13.02 -25.86 9.35
C GLY A 459 13.57 -25.65 7.93
N LEU A 460 13.02 -24.70 7.18
CA LEU A 460 13.50 -24.33 5.85
C LEU A 460 14.89 -23.70 5.96
N LYS A 461 15.81 -24.10 5.07
CA LYS A 461 17.21 -23.63 5.06
C LYS A 461 17.60 -23.12 3.68
N GLY A 462 18.48 -22.12 3.68
CA GLY A 462 19.02 -21.53 2.45
C GLY A 462 17.95 -20.85 1.60
N ARG A 463 16.91 -20.30 2.20
CA ARG A 463 15.86 -19.56 1.49
C ARG A 463 16.16 -18.07 1.45
N THR A 464 15.79 -17.42 0.37
CA THR A 464 15.89 -15.97 0.18
C THR A 464 14.52 -15.38 -0.14
N ALA A 465 14.33 -14.08 0.08
CA ALA A 465 13.12 -13.35 -0.23
C ALA A 465 13.42 -12.06 -0.98
N ILE A 466 12.84 -11.89 -2.17
CA ILE A 466 12.72 -10.59 -2.83
C ILE A 466 11.61 -9.80 -2.13
N LEU A 467 11.96 -8.64 -1.58
CA LEU A 467 11.04 -7.72 -0.91
C LEU A 467 10.52 -6.68 -1.91
N ASP A 468 9.21 -6.76 -2.21
CA ASP A 468 8.63 -6.12 -3.38
C ASP A 468 7.30 -5.40 -3.08
N THR A 469 7.34 -4.07 -2.98
CA THR A 469 6.14 -3.24 -2.75
C THR A 469 5.14 -3.29 -3.91
N GLY A 470 5.59 -3.65 -5.13
CA GLY A 470 4.75 -3.79 -6.32
C GLY A 470 4.08 -5.16 -6.45
N THR A 471 4.26 -6.05 -5.48
CA THR A 471 3.58 -7.35 -5.41
C THR A 471 2.62 -7.39 -4.23
N THR A 472 1.41 -7.91 -4.44
CA THR A 472 0.39 -8.02 -3.37
C THR A 472 0.67 -9.17 -2.40
N LEU A 473 0.91 -10.37 -2.94
CA LEU A 473 0.93 -11.65 -2.22
C LEU A 473 2.33 -12.05 -1.75
N ILE A 474 2.40 -13.14 -0.99
CA ILE A 474 3.63 -13.92 -0.85
C ILE A 474 3.57 -15.11 -1.81
N VAL A 475 4.60 -15.26 -2.62
CA VAL A 475 4.78 -16.43 -3.49
C VAL A 475 5.99 -17.21 -3.01
N ALA A 476 5.75 -18.46 -2.65
CA ALA A 476 6.78 -19.37 -2.17
C ALA A 476 6.92 -20.57 -3.14
N PRO A 477 8.07 -21.27 -3.12
CA PRO A 477 8.19 -22.57 -3.77
C PRO A 477 7.07 -23.52 -3.31
N GLN A 478 6.62 -24.42 -4.18
CA GLN A 478 5.49 -25.31 -3.90
C GLN A 478 5.64 -26.09 -2.58
N GLU A 479 6.80 -26.71 -2.37
CA GLU A 479 7.08 -27.49 -1.14
C GLU A 479 7.05 -26.62 0.13
N ASP A 480 7.53 -25.39 0.02
CA ASP A 480 7.57 -24.44 1.12
C ASP A 480 6.15 -23.92 1.46
N ALA A 481 5.34 -23.62 0.43
CA ALA A 481 3.95 -23.25 0.58
C ALA A 481 3.13 -24.39 1.21
N ASP A 482 3.34 -25.63 0.76
CA ASP A 482 2.69 -26.82 1.34
C ASP A 482 3.09 -27.01 2.81
N ALA A 483 4.38 -26.85 3.14
CA ALA A 483 4.88 -26.96 4.51
C ALA A 483 4.28 -25.89 5.45
N LEU A 484 4.15 -24.65 4.98
CA LEU A 484 3.53 -23.55 5.72
C LEU A 484 2.05 -23.84 5.99
N HIS A 485 1.28 -24.19 4.95
CA HIS A 485 -0.15 -24.42 5.07
C HIS A 485 -0.48 -25.68 5.88
N ALA A 486 0.36 -26.71 5.86
CA ALA A 486 0.22 -27.89 6.72
C ALA A 486 0.29 -27.57 8.23
N LYS A 487 0.84 -26.43 8.63
CA LYS A 487 0.84 -25.96 10.02
C LYS A 487 -0.40 -25.13 10.40
N ILE A 488 -1.22 -24.74 9.43
CA ILE A 488 -2.45 -23.97 9.66
C ILE A 488 -3.63 -24.94 9.70
N GLN A 489 -4.22 -25.14 10.88
CA GLN A 489 -5.37 -26.03 11.03
C GLN A 489 -6.54 -25.54 10.16
N GLY A 490 -7.15 -26.47 9.42
CA GLY A 490 -8.26 -26.16 8.51
C GLY A 490 -7.82 -25.65 7.13
N SER A 491 -6.52 -25.49 6.87
CA SER A 491 -6.03 -25.15 5.55
C SER A 491 -6.32 -26.24 4.51
N LYS A 492 -6.57 -25.83 3.27
CA LYS A 492 -6.86 -26.72 2.14
C LYS A 492 -6.13 -26.20 0.89
N SER A 493 -5.40 -27.06 0.21
CA SER A 493 -4.87 -26.77 -1.12
C SER A 493 -5.98 -26.91 -2.17
N ASP A 494 -5.93 -26.07 -3.21
CA ASP A 494 -6.76 -26.21 -4.41
C ASP A 494 -6.11 -27.09 -5.50
N GLY A 495 -4.90 -27.62 -5.23
CA GLY A 495 -4.12 -28.45 -6.16
C GLY A 495 -3.50 -27.69 -7.34
N GLN A 496 -3.60 -26.36 -7.37
CA GLN A 496 -3.18 -25.47 -8.46
C GLN A 496 -2.29 -24.33 -7.93
N GLY A 497 -1.64 -24.56 -6.79
CA GLY A 497 -0.78 -23.58 -6.11
C GLY A 497 -1.53 -22.54 -5.28
N GLY A 498 -2.85 -22.68 -5.16
CA GLY A 498 -3.68 -21.88 -4.27
C GLY A 498 -4.04 -22.60 -2.98
N TYR A 499 -4.32 -21.82 -1.94
CA TYR A 499 -4.71 -22.34 -0.63
C TYR A 499 -5.88 -21.54 -0.05
N THR A 500 -6.72 -22.22 0.72
CA THR A 500 -7.64 -21.58 1.65
C THR A 500 -7.22 -21.86 3.09
N ILE A 501 -7.49 -20.94 4.00
CA ILE A 501 -7.32 -21.05 5.45
C ILE A 501 -8.59 -20.56 6.15
N PRO A 502 -8.91 -21.00 7.38
CA PRO A 502 -10.06 -20.45 8.09
C PRO A 502 -9.91 -18.95 8.27
N CYS A 503 -10.95 -18.17 7.96
CA CYS A 503 -10.95 -16.72 8.19
C CYS A 503 -10.76 -16.37 9.67
N THR A 504 -11.05 -17.31 10.57
CA THR A 504 -10.90 -17.21 12.02
C THR A 504 -9.54 -17.72 12.53
N THR A 505 -8.58 -18.01 11.65
CA THR A 505 -7.28 -18.54 12.05
C THR A 505 -6.51 -17.57 12.95
N THR A 506 -5.94 -18.10 14.03
CA THR A 506 -5.01 -17.39 14.91
C THR A 506 -3.55 -17.83 14.71
N SER A 507 -3.30 -18.68 13.70
CA SER A 507 -1.96 -19.17 13.38
C SER A 507 -1.14 -18.08 12.72
N GLN A 508 -0.38 -17.34 13.52
CA GLN A 508 0.49 -16.28 13.03
C GLN A 508 1.69 -16.85 12.24
N VAL A 509 1.92 -16.31 11.05
CA VAL A 509 3.15 -16.53 10.28
C VAL A 509 4.16 -15.45 10.64
N ALA A 510 5.44 -15.81 10.75
CA ALA A 510 6.51 -14.84 10.95
C ALA A 510 7.77 -15.23 10.17
N PHE A 511 8.44 -14.23 9.61
CA PHE A 511 9.75 -14.36 8.99
C PHE A 511 10.85 -13.93 9.96
N THR A 512 12.02 -14.55 9.84
CA THR A 512 13.23 -14.10 10.54
C THR A 512 14.24 -13.58 9.53
N PHE A 513 14.59 -12.30 9.62
CA PHE A 513 15.62 -11.64 8.80
C PHE A 513 16.66 -10.99 9.71
N GLY A 514 17.95 -11.08 9.39
CA GLY A 514 19.02 -10.48 10.20
C GLY A 514 18.99 -10.90 11.68
N GLY A 515 18.51 -12.11 11.98
CA GLY A 515 18.35 -12.61 13.35
C GLY A 515 17.18 -11.99 14.15
N LYS A 516 16.28 -11.24 13.51
CA LYS A 516 15.09 -10.64 14.13
C LYS A 516 13.81 -11.22 13.53
N VAL A 517 12.84 -11.49 14.40
CA VAL A 517 11.52 -12.03 14.03
C VAL A 517 10.57 -10.89 13.69
N PHE A 518 9.93 -10.99 12.53
CA PHE A 518 8.93 -10.08 12.00
C PHE A 518 7.62 -10.84 11.76
N PRO A 519 6.66 -10.74 12.68
CA PRO A 519 5.36 -11.38 12.54
C PRO A 519 4.46 -10.66 11.52
N ILE A 520 3.62 -11.43 10.84
CA ILE A 520 2.53 -10.93 9.99
C ILE A 520 1.25 -10.92 10.83
N ASP A 521 0.51 -9.81 10.82
CA ASP A 521 -0.83 -9.75 11.40
C ASP A 521 -1.71 -10.80 10.72
N THR A 522 -2.46 -11.58 11.50
CA THR A 522 -3.28 -12.68 10.96
C THR A 522 -4.31 -12.20 9.95
N ARG A 523 -4.77 -10.94 10.02
CA ARG A 523 -5.65 -10.32 9.01
C ARG A 523 -5.00 -10.32 7.63
N ASP A 524 -3.69 -10.15 7.55
CA ASP A 524 -2.96 -10.04 6.29
C ASP A 524 -2.68 -11.39 5.64
N MET A 525 -2.85 -12.49 6.39
CA MET A 525 -2.86 -13.85 5.82
C MET A 525 -4.16 -14.16 5.06
N LEU A 526 -5.20 -13.34 5.23
CA LEU A 526 -6.51 -13.50 4.60
C LEU A 526 -6.59 -12.58 3.38
N PHE A 527 -6.53 -13.13 2.17
CA PHE A 527 -6.62 -12.32 0.96
C PHE A 527 -8.05 -11.90 0.64
N LEU A 528 -8.98 -12.87 0.58
CA LEU A 528 -10.41 -12.65 0.36
C LEU A 528 -11.23 -13.82 0.93
N PRO A 529 -12.45 -13.60 1.44
CA PRO A 529 -13.32 -14.70 1.87
C PRO A 529 -13.76 -15.54 0.65
N ALA A 530 -13.74 -16.86 0.77
CA ALA A 530 -14.19 -17.75 -0.31
C ALA A 530 -15.71 -17.63 -0.59
N ASP A 531 -16.47 -17.21 0.43
CA ASP A 531 -17.86 -16.78 0.33
C ASP A 531 -18.00 -15.41 1.01
N SER A 532 -18.30 -14.37 0.24
CA SER A 532 -18.43 -13.00 0.73
C SER A 532 -19.55 -12.79 1.75
N ASN A 533 -20.46 -13.77 1.90
CA ASN A 533 -21.53 -13.71 2.91
C ASN A 533 -21.17 -14.48 4.20
N ASN A 534 -19.99 -15.11 4.26
CA ASN A 534 -19.53 -15.89 5.40
C ASN A 534 -18.09 -15.53 5.78
N LEU A 535 -17.94 -14.46 6.55
CA LEU A 535 -16.64 -13.93 6.97
C LEU A 535 -15.94 -14.79 8.03
N GLU A 536 -16.63 -15.77 8.61
CA GLU A 536 -16.06 -16.75 9.55
C GLU A 536 -15.70 -18.08 8.88
N GLY A 537 -15.95 -18.21 7.57
CA GLY A 537 -15.74 -19.43 6.80
C GLY A 537 -14.28 -19.66 6.40
N ASP A 538 -14.08 -20.07 5.15
CA ASP A 538 -12.75 -20.22 4.56
C ASP A 538 -12.39 -18.92 3.81
N CYS A 539 -11.15 -18.48 3.95
CA CYS A 539 -10.53 -17.36 3.24
C CYS A 539 -9.45 -17.89 2.31
N VAL A 540 -9.28 -17.26 1.15
CA VAL A 540 -8.12 -17.46 0.29
C VAL A 540 -6.88 -16.98 1.03
N SER A 541 -5.84 -17.82 1.07
CA SER A 541 -4.57 -17.48 1.71
C SER A 541 -3.81 -16.45 0.90
N SER A 542 -3.21 -15.46 1.57
CA SER A 542 -2.30 -14.50 0.94
C SER A 542 -0.94 -15.10 0.55
N VAL A 543 -0.70 -16.38 0.90
CA VAL A 543 0.45 -17.17 0.46
C VAL A 543 0.02 -18.11 -0.66
N SER A 544 0.70 -18.05 -1.80
CA SER A 544 0.53 -18.97 -2.92
C SER A 544 1.82 -19.71 -3.25
N ALA A 545 1.69 -20.85 -3.92
CA ALA A 545 2.83 -21.49 -4.55
C ALA A 545 3.13 -20.90 -5.93
N GLY A 546 4.42 -20.77 -6.23
CA GLY A 546 4.91 -20.29 -7.51
C GLY A 546 6.40 -20.55 -7.71
N ASN A 547 6.87 -20.41 -8.94
CA ASN A 547 8.27 -20.68 -9.26
C ASN A 547 9.07 -19.39 -9.18
N VAL A 548 9.67 -19.14 -8.01
CA VAL A 548 10.52 -17.96 -7.76
C VAL A 548 11.90 -18.04 -8.37
N GLY A 549 12.11 -19.05 -9.21
CA GLY A 549 13.19 -19.13 -10.16
C GLY A 549 14.41 -19.86 -9.71
N GLN A 550 14.74 -19.70 -8.45
CA GLN A 550 15.36 -20.77 -7.73
C GLN A 550 14.30 -21.45 -6.86
N ASN A 551 14.44 -22.75 -6.62
CA ASN A 551 13.55 -23.48 -5.71
C ASN A 551 13.71 -23.02 -4.24
N ASN A 552 14.59 -22.05 -3.98
CA ASN A 552 14.84 -21.48 -2.66
C ASN A 552 14.48 -19.99 -2.54
N GLU A 553 14.02 -19.34 -3.60
CA GLU A 553 13.68 -17.92 -3.57
C GLU A 553 12.19 -17.74 -3.26
N TRP A 554 11.81 -16.66 -2.59
CA TRP A 554 10.44 -16.26 -2.29
C TRP A 554 10.19 -14.85 -2.82
N LEU A 555 9.00 -14.56 -3.31
CA LEU A 555 8.57 -13.19 -3.64
C LEU A 555 7.64 -12.72 -2.52
N VAL A 556 8.06 -11.71 -1.78
CA VAL A 556 7.41 -11.28 -0.54
C VAL A 556 6.91 -9.86 -0.69
N GLY A 557 5.60 -9.74 -0.93
CA GLY A 557 4.93 -8.48 -1.21
C GLY A 557 4.29 -7.77 -0.02
N ALA A 558 3.30 -6.94 -0.33
CA ALA A 558 2.50 -6.13 0.60
C ALA A 558 1.95 -6.92 1.80
N THR A 559 1.57 -8.19 1.59
CA THR A 559 1.14 -9.13 2.64
C THR A 559 2.10 -9.13 3.85
N PHE A 560 3.41 -9.09 3.62
CA PHE A 560 4.41 -8.94 4.68
C PHE A 560 4.80 -7.48 4.89
N LEU A 561 5.03 -6.72 3.81
CA LEU A 561 5.65 -5.40 3.91
C LEU A 561 4.80 -4.35 4.64
N LYS A 562 3.48 -4.50 4.72
CA LYS A 562 2.62 -3.63 5.55
C LYS A 562 2.63 -3.96 7.06
N ASN A 563 3.42 -4.95 7.48
CA ASN A 563 3.64 -5.30 8.88
C ASN A 563 4.97 -4.80 9.45
N VAL A 564 5.82 -4.22 8.60
CA VAL A 564 7.18 -3.80 8.95
C VAL A 564 7.47 -2.44 8.35
N TYR A 565 8.40 -1.70 8.96
CA TYR A 565 9.02 -0.58 8.28
C TYR A 565 10.15 -1.14 7.41
N PHE A 566 10.06 -0.92 6.11
CA PHE A 566 11.03 -1.38 5.12
C PHE A 566 11.90 -0.21 4.67
N ALA A 567 13.20 -0.42 4.54
CA ALA A 567 14.13 0.58 4.06
C ALA A 567 15.17 -0.03 3.12
N THR A 568 15.66 0.77 2.17
CA THR A 568 16.69 0.36 1.21
C THR A 568 17.77 1.42 1.08
N ASN A 569 18.99 1.00 0.81
CA ASN A 569 20.13 1.91 0.57
C ASN A 569 20.93 1.39 -0.62
N THR A 570 20.85 2.07 -1.77
CA THR A 570 21.52 1.63 -3.02
C THR A 570 23.03 1.76 -2.94
N LYS A 571 23.54 2.77 -2.23
CA LYS A 571 24.98 3.00 -2.05
C LYS A 571 25.63 1.95 -1.15
N ALA A 572 24.99 1.62 -0.03
CA ALA A 572 25.49 0.60 0.88
C ALA A 572 25.14 -0.84 0.44
N ASN A 573 24.21 -0.98 -0.52
CA ASN A 573 23.58 -2.24 -0.92
C ASN A 573 23.02 -3.01 0.30
N LYS A 574 22.18 -2.33 1.09
CA LYS A 574 21.59 -2.86 2.32
C LYS A 574 20.08 -2.76 2.31
N ILE A 575 19.46 -3.71 2.99
CA ILE A 575 18.04 -3.75 3.33
C ILE A 575 17.92 -3.44 4.83
N GLY A 576 16.89 -2.68 5.19
CA GLY A 576 16.54 -2.34 6.56
C GLY A 576 15.14 -2.80 6.90
N LEU A 577 14.97 -3.51 8.02
CA LEU A 577 13.64 -3.87 8.55
C LEU A 577 13.50 -3.45 10.01
N ALA A 578 12.39 -2.81 10.36
CA ALA A 578 12.05 -2.46 11.74
C ALA A 578 10.60 -2.78 12.07
N LYS A 579 10.30 -2.85 13.38
CA LYS A 579 8.92 -2.97 13.85
C LYS A 579 8.21 -1.65 13.65
N LEU A 580 6.98 -1.70 13.13
CA LEU A 580 6.14 -0.52 13.01
C LEU A 580 5.90 0.13 14.37
N ASN A 581 5.80 1.46 14.37
CA ASN A 581 5.38 2.24 15.53
C ASN A 581 3.86 2.23 15.60
N THR A 582 3.28 1.09 15.94
CA THR A 582 1.85 1.00 16.15
C THR A 582 1.53 1.58 17.53
N THR A 583 0.59 2.52 17.60
CA THR A 583 -0.03 2.93 18.87
C THR A 583 -0.94 1.83 19.47
N ASP A 584 -0.70 0.57 19.12
CA ASP A 584 -1.50 -0.58 19.52
C ASP A 584 -1.02 -1.12 20.88
N THR A 585 -1.76 -0.73 21.91
CA THR A 585 -1.64 -1.18 23.30
C THR A 585 -1.96 -2.68 23.52
N SER A 586 -1.93 -3.52 22.49
CA SER A 586 -2.36 -4.93 22.56
C SER A 586 -1.22 -5.90 22.90
N ALA A 587 0.03 -5.45 22.96
CA ALA A 587 1.19 -6.31 23.26
C ALA A 587 1.66 -6.29 24.74
N ALA A 588 0.91 -5.66 25.66
CA ALA A 588 1.32 -5.50 27.06
C ALA A 588 0.31 -6.05 28.09
N THR A 589 -0.25 -7.25 27.89
CA THR A 589 -1.13 -7.87 28.91
C THR A 589 -0.88 -9.36 29.17
N THR A 590 0.32 -9.89 28.89
CA THR A 590 0.64 -11.31 29.19
C THR A 590 1.89 -11.52 30.06
N SER A 591 2.28 -10.54 30.89
CA SER A 591 3.39 -10.74 31.84
C SER A 591 3.20 -10.12 33.24
N LYS A 592 1.97 -9.88 33.68
CA LYS A 592 1.70 -9.50 35.09
C LYS A 592 0.42 -10.13 35.61
N ASN A 593 0.42 -11.44 35.83
CA ASN A 593 -0.55 -12.14 36.69
C ASN A 593 -0.02 -13.52 37.09
N ASN A 594 1.20 -13.59 37.64
CA ASN A 594 1.66 -14.75 38.41
C ASN A 594 2.83 -14.38 39.33
N ALA A 595 2.54 -13.53 40.33
CA ALA A 595 3.40 -13.36 41.50
C ALA A 595 2.60 -12.66 42.62
N ASN A 596 1.79 -13.42 43.36
CA ASN A 596 1.59 -13.29 44.81
C ASN A 596 0.38 -14.11 45.29
N SER A 597 0.62 -15.36 45.68
CA SER A 597 -0.05 -15.94 46.86
C SER A 597 0.74 -17.16 47.35
N THR A 598 1.71 -16.91 48.22
CA THR A 598 2.19 -17.96 49.14
C THR A 598 2.50 -17.27 50.46
N ILE A 599 1.47 -17.14 51.29
CA ILE A 599 1.61 -16.78 52.70
C ILE A 599 1.96 -18.08 53.43
N ILE A 600 3.19 -18.17 53.92
CA ILE A 600 3.65 -19.21 54.84
C ILE A 600 3.12 -18.86 56.23
N SER A 601 2.28 -19.73 56.79
CA SER A 601 1.91 -19.72 58.20
C SER A 601 3.03 -20.34 59.03
N SER A 602 3.68 -19.54 59.88
CA SER A 602 4.51 -20.02 60.98
C SER A 602 3.70 -19.97 62.29
N THR A 603 3.39 -21.12 62.86
CA THR A 603 2.95 -21.26 64.25
C THR A 603 4.12 -21.75 65.08
N SER A 604 4.43 -21.01 66.15
CA SER A 604 5.20 -21.47 67.30
C SER A 604 4.39 -21.15 68.55
N GLU A 605 3.70 -22.16 69.09
CA GLU A 605 3.59 -22.55 70.51
C GLU A 605 2.80 -23.85 70.61
#